data_AF-W4HCU3-F1
#
_entry.id   AF-W4HCU3-F1
#
_cell.length_a   1.000
_cell.length_b   1.000
_cell.length_c   1.000
_cell.angle_alpha   90.00
_cell.angle_beta   90.00
_cell.angle_gamma   90.00
#
_symmetry.space_group_name_H-M   'P 1'
#
loop_
_entity.id
_entity.type
_entity.pdbx_description
1 polymer ?
#
loop_
_entity_poly.entity_id
_entity_poly.type
_entity_poly.pdbx_seq_one_letter_code
_entity_poly.pdbx_strand_id
1 'polypeptide(L)'
;MGKVSSSRTDDSIESRVGGVVASFRDAKLVHSAGETAKDALCGGAIFFGGVSLTQLSMLLCRMSASTPAFPSIVGGIGVAASSILVGAFCLRRTDPTPVQMTAAAATGLLLFRLLGGRFRSLAPSDFRHPGAFGHANISLPATLEYADGNARAVIQSFGRLYGCHTCGVRSAKFHADHQPPVMVAKAENERLWNRLIAGPVVQRYYPQCDGCSNIQGAQVKKNAQKLKLHLWALRGYHATGFWMVLFGAGGLGGYIAQSPEADSSIVEQVAAHATDVWQPPTLARLREREAALKLERLAADTLRKKAIDIELAHIRERKATLKLAAKVAATNA
;
A
#
# COMPACT_ATOMS: atom_id res chain seq x y z
N MET A 1 -4.92 -41.49 -61.48
CA MET A 1 -5.49 -41.45 -60.11
C MET A 1 -4.67 -40.49 -59.27
N GLY A 2 -5.00 -39.20 -59.29
CA GLY A 2 -4.36 -38.19 -58.45
C GLY A 2 -5.27 -37.86 -57.27
N LYS A 3 -4.88 -38.24 -56.05
CA LYS A 3 -5.50 -37.76 -54.82
C LYS A 3 -5.02 -36.33 -54.59
N VAL A 4 -5.84 -35.36 -54.96
CA VAL A 4 -5.66 -33.98 -54.50
C VAL A 4 -5.96 -33.97 -53.01
N SER A 5 -4.93 -33.68 -52.21
CA SER A 5 -5.07 -33.44 -50.77
C SER A 5 -5.93 -32.21 -50.55
N SER A 6 -7.13 -32.41 -50.00
CA SER A 6 -7.92 -31.32 -49.43
C SER A 6 -7.13 -30.70 -48.28
N SER A 7 -6.68 -29.47 -48.51
CA SER A 7 -5.95 -28.65 -47.57
C SER A 7 -6.85 -28.24 -46.41
N ARG A 8 -6.48 -28.72 -45.21
CA ARG A 8 -6.51 -28.05 -43.90
C ARG A 8 -6.80 -26.53 -43.99
N THR A 9 -8.06 -26.13 -43.84
CA THR A 9 -8.48 -24.73 -43.60
C THR A 9 -9.57 -24.63 -42.52
N ASP A 10 -9.54 -25.54 -41.54
CA ASP A 10 -10.28 -25.42 -40.28
C ASP A 10 -9.33 -24.98 -39.14
N ASP A 11 -8.38 -24.09 -39.45
CA ASP A 11 -7.84 -23.18 -38.42
C ASP A 11 -8.95 -22.16 -38.12
N SER A 12 -9.93 -22.69 -37.38
CA SER A 12 -11.23 -22.11 -37.08
C SER A 12 -11.09 -20.66 -36.61
N ILE A 13 -12.02 -19.82 -37.05
CA ILE A 13 -12.21 -18.45 -36.57
C ILE A 13 -12.17 -18.38 -35.04
N GLU A 14 -12.60 -19.44 -34.35
CA GLU A 14 -12.52 -19.58 -32.90
C GLU A 14 -11.09 -19.55 -32.35
N SER A 15 -10.11 -20.15 -33.05
CA SER A 15 -8.71 -20.13 -32.63
C SER A 15 -8.10 -18.73 -32.76
N ARG A 16 -8.48 -18.00 -33.81
CA ARG A 16 -8.08 -16.60 -34.03
C ARG A 16 -8.75 -15.66 -33.03
N VAL A 17 -10.05 -15.84 -32.77
CA VAL A 17 -10.79 -15.07 -31.76
C VAL A 17 -10.26 -15.36 -30.37
N GLY A 18 -9.98 -16.63 -30.04
CA GLY A 18 -9.37 -17.02 -28.77
C GLY A 18 -7.98 -16.41 -28.56
N GLY A 19 -7.13 -16.38 -29.59
CA GLY A 19 -5.81 -15.74 -29.53
C GLY A 19 -5.89 -14.22 -29.37
N VAL A 20 -6.85 -13.57 -30.04
CA VAL A 20 -7.09 -12.12 -29.91
C VAL A 20 -7.63 -11.78 -28.51
N VAL A 21 -8.60 -12.54 -28.00
CA VAL A 21 -9.16 -12.35 -26.64
C VAL A 21 -8.09 -12.59 -25.57
N ALA A 22 -7.25 -13.61 -25.71
CA ALA A 22 -6.13 -13.85 -24.80
C ALA A 22 -5.11 -12.70 -24.83
N SER A 23 -4.72 -12.23 -26.02
CA SER A 23 -3.81 -11.10 -26.18
C SER A 23 -4.37 -9.79 -25.59
N PHE A 24 -5.67 -9.51 -25.77
CA PHE A 24 -6.35 -8.38 -25.14
C PHE A 24 -6.43 -8.50 -23.62
N ARG A 25 -6.69 -9.70 -23.11
CA ARG A 25 -6.70 -9.98 -21.67
C ARG A 25 -5.32 -9.75 -21.06
N ASP A 26 -4.27 -10.22 -21.74
CA ASP A 26 -2.89 -10.05 -21.30
C ASP A 26 -2.48 -8.57 -21.35
N ALA A 27 -2.85 -7.83 -22.39
CA ALA A 27 -2.61 -6.39 -22.48
C ALA A 27 -3.33 -5.60 -21.37
N LYS A 28 -4.60 -5.94 -21.07
CA LYS A 28 -5.37 -5.32 -19.99
C LYS A 28 -4.78 -5.64 -18.61
N LEU A 29 -4.34 -6.88 -18.40
CA LEU A 29 -3.66 -7.31 -17.17
C LEU A 29 -2.35 -6.55 -16.97
N VAL A 30 -1.51 -6.48 -18.00
CA VAL A 30 -0.23 -5.75 -17.96
C VAL A 30 -0.46 -4.26 -17.68
N HIS A 31 -1.43 -3.64 -18.35
CA HIS A 31 -1.77 -2.24 -18.11
C HIS A 31 -2.26 -2.02 -16.67
N SER A 32 -3.18 -2.86 -16.18
CA SER A 32 -3.69 -2.78 -14.81
C SER A 32 -2.58 -2.99 -13.77
N ALA A 33 -1.70 -3.97 -13.99
CA ALA A 33 -0.56 -4.23 -13.12
C ALA A 33 0.41 -3.03 -13.10
N GLY A 34 0.64 -2.39 -14.26
CA GLY A 34 1.45 -1.19 -14.37
C GLY A 34 0.87 -0.01 -13.59
N GLU A 35 -0.43 0.25 -13.70
CA GLU A 35 -1.10 1.32 -12.95
C GLU A 35 -1.13 1.04 -11.44
N THR A 36 -1.43 -0.19 -11.03
CA THR A 36 -1.36 -0.60 -9.62
C THR A 36 0.06 -0.46 -9.05
N ALA A 37 1.09 -0.81 -9.82
CA ALA A 37 2.48 -0.64 -9.39
C ALA A 37 2.84 0.83 -9.20
N LYS A 38 2.42 1.72 -10.11
CA LYS A 38 2.61 3.17 -9.97
C LYS A 38 1.90 3.70 -8.72
N ASP A 39 0.63 3.36 -8.52
CA ASP A 39 -0.12 3.80 -7.35
C ASP A 39 0.48 3.26 -6.05
N ALA A 40 1.00 2.03 -6.04
CA ALA A 40 1.68 1.47 -4.86
C ALA A 40 2.99 2.19 -4.54
N LEU A 41 3.78 2.56 -5.55
CA LEU A 41 4.97 3.38 -5.36
C LEU A 41 4.61 4.77 -4.81
N CYS A 42 3.56 5.41 -5.33
CA CYS A 42 3.04 6.68 -4.83
C CYS A 42 2.58 6.58 -3.38
N GLY A 43 1.79 5.55 -3.03
CA GLY A 43 1.36 5.32 -1.64
C GLY A 43 2.54 5.07 -0.71
N GLY A 44 3.55 4.32 -1.16
CA GLY A 44 4.82 4.14 -0.45
C GLY A 44 5.53 5.46 -0.19
N ALA A 45 5.64 6.32 -1.21
CA ALA A 45 6.28 7.62 -1.10
C ALA A 45 5.53 8.58 -0.16
N ILE A 46 4.20 8.64 -0.25
CA ILE A 46 3.34 9.44 0.65
C ILE A 46 3.55 9.00 2.10
N PHE A 47 3.47 7.69 2.36
CA PHE A 47 3.65 7.16 3.71
C PHE A 47 5.06 7.45 4.25
N PHE A 48 6.08 7.17 3.45
CA PHE A 48 7.47 7.43 3.81
C PHE A 48 7.72 8.91 4.12
N GLY A 49 7.17 9.82 3.31
CA GLY A 49 7.22 11.26 3.54
C GLY A 49 6.57 11.66 4.87
N GLY A 50 5.38 11.13 5.16
CA GLY A 50 4.66 11.42 6.41
C GLY A 50 5.38 10.92 7.66
N VAL A 51 5.90 9.70 7.66
CA VAL A 51 6.69 9.20 8.81
C VAL A 51 8.05 9.90 8.94
N SER A 52 8.65 10.34 7.83
CA SER A 52 9.86 11.17 7.83
C SER A 52 9.63 12.53 8.45
N LEU A 53 8.51 13.18 8.10
CA LEU A 53 8.07 14.43 8.73
C LEU A 53 7.85 14.24 10.23
N THR A 54 7.27 13.10 10.64
CA THR A 54 7.10 12.76 12.05
C THR A 54 8.45 12.67 12.79
N GLN A 55 9.49 12.08 12.17
CA GLN A 55 10.83 12.07 12.78
C GLN A 55 11.40 13.49 12.95
N LEU A 56 11.21 14.34 11.93
CA LEU A 56 11.65 15.74 11.97
C LEU A 56 10.93 16.53 13.06
N SER A 57 9.61 16.37 13.19
CA SER A 57 8.83 16.98 14.26
C SER A 57 9.35 16.56 15.65
N MET A 58 9.59 15.26 15.85
CA MET A 58 10.19 14.79 17.11
C MET A 58 11.58 15.37 17.36
N LEU A 59 12.42 15.51 16.33
CA LEU A 59 13.73 16.15 16.45
C LEU A 59 13.60 17.61 16.88
N LEU A 60 12.72 18.38 16.24
CA LEU A 60 12.50 19.80 16.55
C LEU A 60 11.99 19.97 17.99
N CYS A 61 11.14 19.06 18.46
CA CYS A 61 10.68 19.01 19.85
C CYS A 61 11.71 18.39 20.82
N ARG A 62 12.92 18.07 20.37
CA ARG A 62 14.00 17.40 21.15
C ARG A 62 13.57 16.08 21.80
N MET A 63 12.57 15.42 21.23
CA MET A 63 12.09 14.12 21.65
C MET A 63 13.01 13.04 21.08
N SER A 64 13.43 12.12 21.92
CA SER A 64 14.26 10.99 21.50
C SER A 64 13.55 9.67 21.73
N ALA A 65 14.05 8.61 21.13
CA ALA A 65 13.57 7.26 21.34
C ALA A 65 13.60 6.82 22.81
N SER A 66 14.36 7.50 23.68
CA SER A 66 14.48 7.21 25.10
C SER A 66 13.54 8.05 25.98
N THR A 67 12.82 9.03 25.43
CA THR A 67 11.79 9.78 26.17
C THR A 67 10.64 8.82 26.55
N PRO A 68 10.16 8.82 27.81
CA PRO A 68 9.07 7.93 28.23
C PRO A 68 7.77 8.24 27.48
N ALA A 69 7.10 7.20 26.95
CA ALA A 69 5.78 7.20 26.30
C ALA A 69 5.59 8.09 25.05
N PHE A 70 5.97 9.36 25.10
CA PHE A 70 5.74 10.37 24.06
C PHE A 70 6.18 9.93 22.65
N PRO A 71 7.37 9.34 22.43
CA PRO A 71 7.78 8.93 21.10
C PRO A 71 6.88 7.85 20.50
N SER A 72 6.33 6.97 21.34
CA SER A 72 5.37 5.96 20.90
C SER A 72 4.02 6.58 20.52
N ILE A 73 3.57 7.58 21.27
CA ILE A 73 2.30 8.28 20.99
C ILE A 73 2.43 9.09 19.69
N VAL A 74 3.43 9.96 19.61
CA VAL A 74 3.65 10.80 18.41
C VAL A 74 3.97 9.93 17.20
N GLY A 75 4.75 8.85 17.36
CA GLY A 75 4.99 7.88 16.30
C GLY A 75 3.70 7.19 15.83
N GLY A 76 2.81 6.83 16.74
CA GLY A 76 1.50 6.24 16.41
C GLY A 76 0.61 7.21 15.64
N ILE A 77 0.53 8.46 16.09
CA ILE A 77 -0.20 9.54 15.40
C ILE A 77 0.39 9.77 14.00
N GLY A 78 1.71 9.83 13.89
CA GLY A 78 2.41 10.00 12.60
C GLY A 78 2.10 8.88 11.62
N VAL A 79 2.12 7.62 12.07
CA VAL A 79 1.72 6.46 11.25
C VAL A 79 0.25 6.56 10.85
N ALA A 80 -0.65 6.84 11.78
CA ALA A 80 -2.08 6.95 11.50
C ALA A 80 -2.38 8.07 10.48
N ALA A 81 -1.82 9.26 10.68
CA ALA A 81 -1.98 10.40 9.77
C ALA A 81 -1.40 10.09 8.37
N SER A 82 -0.21 9.50 8.30
CA SER A 82 0.39 9.07 7.02
C SER A 82 -0.48 8.05 6.31
N SER A 83 -1.12 7.14 7.05
CA SER A 83 -2.02 6.12 6.52
C SER A 83 -3.33 6.71 6.01
N ILE A 84 -3.87 7.74 6.68
CA ILE A 84 -5.03 8.50 6.20
C ILE A 84 -4.70 9.18 4.88
N LEU A 85 -3.53 9.80 4.74
CA LEU A 85 -3.10 10.42 3.48
C LEU A 85 -2.99 9.39 2.35
N VAL A 86 -2.47 8.20 2.62
CA VAL A 86 -2.48 7.09 1.64
C VAL A 86 -3.91 6.66 1.31
N GLY A 87 -4.79 6.54 2.30
CA GLY A 87 -6.21 6.22 2.09
C GLY A 87 -6.93 7.25 1.22
N ALA A 88 -6.71 8.53 1.50
CA ALA A 88 -7.23 9.64 0.69
C ALA A 88 -6.69 9.59 -0.75
N PHE A 89 -5.42 9.24 -0.93
CA PHE A 89 -4.83 9.01 -2.25
C PHE A 89 -5.47 7.82 -2.99
N CYS A 90 -5.72 6.70 -2.32
CA CYS A 90 -6.41 5.54 -2.90
C CYS A 90 -7.84 5.89 -3.34
N LEU A 91 -8.53 6.72 -2.55
CA LEU A 91 -9.92 7.10 -2.75
C LEU A 91 -10.08 8.43 -3.48
N ARG A 92 -9.01 8.98 -4.09
CA ARG A 92 -8.98 10.32 -4.72
C ARG A 92 -10.03 10.58 -5.81
N ARG A 93 -10.67 9.53 -6.33
CA ARG A 93 -11.73 9.60 -7.35
C ARG A 93 -13.14 9.58 -6.76
N THR A 94 -13.26 9.48 -5.45
CA THR A 94 -14.51 9.39 -4.68
C THR A 94 -14.43 10.35 -3.50
N ASP A 95 -15.56 10.71 -2.90
CA ASP A 95 -15.56 11.44 -1.63
C ASP A 95 -15.37 10.44 -0.47
N PRO A 96 -14.17 10.39 0.17
CA PRO A 96 -13.90 9.39 1.20
C PRO A 96 -14.75 9.65 2.44
N THR A 97 -15.45 8.62 2.91
CA THR A 97 -16.22 8.71 4.16
C THR A 97 -15.28 8.67 5.38
N PRO A 98 -15.70 9.21 6.54
CA PRO A 98 -14.92 9.11 7.77
C PRO A 98 -14.56 7.65 8.14
N VAL A 99 -15.48 6.71 7.91
CA VAL A 99 -15.26 5.28 8.16
C VAL A 99 -14.12 4.72 7.30
N GLN A 100 -14.05 5.11 6.02
CA GLN A 100 -12.96 4.69 5.14
C GLN A 100 -11.61 5.27 5.57
N MET A 101 -11.59 6.51 6.06
CA MET A 101 -10.37 7.13 6.59
C MET A 101 -9.92 6.44 7.90
N THR A 102 -10.85 6.10 8.78
CA THR A 102 -10.55 5.30 9.99
C THR A 102 -10.03 3.92 9.63
N ALA A 103 -10.61 3.25 8.63
CA ALA A 103 -10.14 1.95 8.15
C ALA A 103 -8.72 2.04 7.56
N ALA A 104 -8.41 3.11 6.82
CA ALA A 104 -7.05 3.36 6.32
C ALA A 104 -6.05 3.55 7.47
N ALA A 105 -6.40 4.35 8.49
CA ALA A 105 -5.58 4.54 9.67
C ALA A 105 -5.30 3.22 10.41
N ALA A 106 -6.35 2.43 10.67
CA ALA A 106 -6.24 1.14 11.35
C ALA A 106 -5.40 0.14 10.55
N THR A 107 -5.62 0.06 9.24
CA THR A 107 -4.87 -0.82 8.34
C THR A 107 -3.39 -0.46 8.32
N GLY A 108 -3.07 0.84 8.21
CA GLY A 108 -1.68 1.29 8.20
C GLY A 108 -0.98 1.08 9.54
N LEU A 109 -1.66 1.28 10.67
CA LEU A 109 -1.12 0.94 12.00
C LEU A 109 -0.82 -0.56 12.12
N LEU A 110 -1.72 -1.42 11.65
CA LEU A 110 -1.54 -2.86 11.66
C LEU A 110 -0.38 -3.30 10.77
N LEU A 111 -0.36 -2.87 9.50
CA LEU A 111 0.72 -3.20 8.56
C LEU A 111 2.07 -2.68 9.05
N PHE A 112 2.13 -1.47 9.60
CA PHE A 112 3.36 -0.94 10.20
C PHE A 112 3.90 -1.87 11.29
N ARG A 113 3.03 -2.38 12.18
CA ARG A 113 3.43 -3.34 13.23
C ARG A 113 3.85 -4.69 12.66
N LEU A 114 3.10 -5.24 11.71
CA LEU A 114 3.40 -6.53 11.06
C LEU A 114 4.75 -6.49 10.32
N LEU A 115 5.09 -5.34 9.72
CA LEU A 115 6.38 -5.11 9.06
C LEU A 115 7.52 -4.78 10.04
N GLY A 116 7.33 -5.07 11.34
CA GLY A 116 8.34 -4.91 12.39
C GLY A 116 8.49 -3.48 12.93
N GLY A 117 7.57 -2.58 12.60
CA GLY A 117 7.57 -1.21 13.07
C GLY A 117 7.24 -1.11 14.55
N ARG A 118 7.99 -0.23 15.24
CA ARG A 118 7.68 0.20 16.61
C ARG A 118 7.47 1.70 16.55
N PHE A 119 6.40 2.24 17.13
CA PHE A 119 6.13 3.67 16.99
C PHE A 119 7.29 4.55 17.50
N ARG A 120 7.94 4.12 18.59
CA ARG A 120 9.17 4.77 19.11
C ARG A 120 10.39 4.71 18.17
N SER A 121 10.42 3.80 17.19
CA SER A 121 11.55 3.71 16.25
C SER A 121 11.55 4.80 15.19
N LEU A 122 10.47 5.60 15.11
CA LEU A 122 10.43 6.83 14.31
C LEU A 122 11.12 8.01 15.02
N ALA A 123 11.40 7.89 16.31
CA ALA A 123 12.04 8.96 17.05
C ALA A 123 13.56 9.02 16.78
N PRO A 124 14.17 10.20 16.84
CA PRO A 124 15.63 10.33 16.83
C PRO A 124 16.28 9.52 17.95
N SER A 125 17.45 8.94 17.71
CA SER A 125 18.22 8.29 18.77
C SER A 125 18.98 9.33 19.58
N ASP A 126 18.90 9.25 20.91
CA ASP A 126 19.86 9.92 21.80
C ASP A 126 21.11 9.05 21.91
N PHE A 127 22.30 9.62 21.67
CA PHE A 127 23.55 8.85 21.77
C PHE A 127 23.79 8.31 23.18
N ARG A 128 23.24 8.93 24.23
CA ARG A 128 23.48 8.53 25.63
C ARG A 128 22.69 7.29 26.06
N HIS A 129 21.67 6.89 25.31
CA HIS A 129 20.66 5.91 25.74
C HIS A 129 20.43 4.87 24.62
N PRO A 130 19.66 3.77 24.87
CA PRO A 130 19.22 2.91 23.78
C PRO A 130 18.46 3.70 22.71
N GLY A 131 18.96 3.64 21.48
CA GLY A 131 18.39 4.39 20.35
C GLY A 131 17.11 3.76 19.79
N ALA A 132 16.63 4.35 18.69
CA ALA A 132 15.44 3.93 17.95
C ALA A 132 15.44 2.46 17.55
N PHE A 133 16.62 1.89 17.30
CA PHE A 133 16.80 0.49 16.91
C PHE A 133 17.10 -0.43 18.10
N GLY A 134 17.30 0.10 19.30
CA GLY A 134 17.48 -0.71 20.51
C GLY A 134 16.17 -1.30 21.02
N HIS A 135 16.19 -2.58 21.38
CA HIS A 135 15.15 -3.20 22.20
C HIS A 135 15.69 -4.37 23.02
N ALA A 136 14.98 -4.73 24.09
CA ALA A 136 15.43 -5.71 25.07
C ALA A 136 15.73 -7.09 24.44
N ASN A 137 14.92 -7.52 23.47
CA ASN A 137 15.09 -8.85 22.84
C ASN A 137 16.38 -9.00 22.01
N ILE A 138 17.10 -7.92 21.71
CA ILE A 138 18.37 -7.94 20.95
C ILE A 138 19.54 -7.43 21.79
N SER A 139 19.42 -7.64 23.10
CA SER A 139 20.43 -7.23 24.07
C SER A 139 20.67 -8.36 25.05
N LEU A 140 21.86 -8.35 25.66
CA LEU A 140 22.25 -9.31 26.67
C LEU A 140 22.24 -8.64 28.04
N PRO A 141 21.95 -9.36 29.13
CA PRO A 141 22.26 -8.86 30.47
C PRO A 141 23.73 -8.46 30.56
N ALA A 142 24.02 -7.33 31.18
CA ALA A 142 25.38 -6.85 31.40
C ALA A 142 25.68 -6.77 32.90
N THR A 143 26.93 -7.02 33.25
CA THR A 143 27.49 -6.69 34.55
C THR A 143 28.19 -5.32 34.49
N LEU A 144 28.67 -4.84 35.63
CA LEU A 144 29.51 -3.63 35.68
C LEU A 144 30.87 -3.83 35.01
N GLU A 145 31.25 -5.08 34.72
CA GLU A 145 32.50 -5.43 34.05
C GLU A 145 32.38 -5.30 32.53
N TYR A 146 33.54 -5.29 31.87
CA TYR A 146 33.58 -5.33 30.41
C TYR A 146 33.06 -6.67 29.89
N ALA A 147 32.37 -6.64 28.75
CA ALA A 147 31.88 -7.85 28.09
C ALA A 147 33.03 -8.81 27.82
N ASP A 148 32.83 -10.09 28.16
CA ASP A 148 33.76 -11.18 27.86
C ASP A 148 33.77 -11.54 26.36
N GLY A 149 34.60 -12.51 25.98
CA GLY A 149 34.72 -12.95 24.58
C GLY A 149 33.40 -13.49 24.01
N ASN A 150 32.63 -14.21 24.81
CA ASN A 150 31.37 -14.84 24.40
C ASN A 150 30.28 -13.80 24.17
N ALA A 151 30.08 -12.89 25.13
CA ALA A 151 29.15 -11.77 25.02
C ALA A 151 29.48 -10.89 23.81
N ARG A 152 30.77 -10.61 23.55
CA ARG A 152 31.19 -9.89 22.34
C ARG A 152 30.80 -10.64 21.07
N ALA A 153 31.03 -11.95 21.00
CA ALA A 153 30.67 -12.75 19.82
C ALA A 153 29.15 -12.77 19.56
N VAL A 154 28.33 -12.87 20.61
CA VAL A 154 26.87 -12.80 20.50
C VAL A 154 26.42 -11.41 20.07
N ILE A 155 27.01 -10.35 20.63
CA ILE A 155 26.71 -8.97 20.23
C ILE A 155 27.07 -8.70 18.77
N GLN A 156 28.18 -9.26 18.25
CA GLN A 156 28.48 -9.18 16.82
C GLN A 156 27.35 -9.81 15.98
N SER A 157 26.84 -10.96 16.42
CA SER A 157 25.76 -11.66 15.72
C SER A 157 24.45 -10.86 15.76
N PHE A 158 24.09 -10.28 16.91
CA PHE A 158 22.94 -9.37 17.02
C PHE A 158 23.12 -8.12 16.16
N GLY A 159 24.30 -7.52 16.13
CA GLY A 159 24.59 -6.36 15.30
C GLY A 159 24.46 -6.66 13.80
N ARG A 160 24.95 -7.82 13.34
CA ARG A 160 24.78 -8.23 11.93
C ARG A 160 23.31 -8.44 11.56
N LEU A 161 22.53 -9.05 12.45
CA LEU A 161 21.13 -9.37 12.18
C LEU A 161 20.19 -8.15 12.29
N TYR A 162 20.32 -7.39 13.37
CA TYR A 162 19.38 -6.32 13.71
C TYR A 162 19.94 -4.93 13.41
N GLY A 163 21.25 -4.76 13.49
CA GLY A 163 21.96 -3.50 13.29
C GLY A 163 22.33 -2.81 14.60
N CYS A 164 23.08 -1.73 14.47
CA CYS A 164 23.43 -0.84 15.58
C CYS A 164 22.16 -0.30 16.26
N HIS A 165 22.08 -0.38 17.59
CA HIS A 165 20.92 0.09 18.34
C HIS A 165 20.69 1.62 18.21
N THR A 166 21.73 2.39 17.90
CA THR A 166 21.65 3.84 17.69
C THR A 166 21.25 4.20 16.25
N CYS A 167 21.94 3.67 15.24
CA CYS A 167 21.78 4.12 13.84
C CYS A 167 21.25 3.07 12.86
N GLY A 168 21.12 1.82 13.28
CA GLY A 168 20.59 0.74 12.47
C GLY A 168 21.56 0.17 11.42
N VAL A 169 22.81 0.62 11.32
CA VAL A 169 23.78 0.02 10.37
C VAL A 169 24.05 -1.45 10.71
N ARG A 170 24.08 -2.33 9.70
CA ARG A 170 24.28 -3.79 9.85
C ARG A 170 25.65 -4.29 9.40
N SER A 171 26.35 -3.50 8.58
CA SER A 171 27.62 -3.86 7.94
C SER A 171 28.87 -3.42 8.72
N ALA A 172 28.71 -3.00 9.98
CA ALA A 172 29.81 -2.51 10.81
C ALA A 172 30.38 -3.59 11.73
N LYS A 173 31.52 -3.31 12.34
CA LYS A 173 31.93 -3.96 13.58
C LYS A 173 31.08 -3.42 14.73
N PHE A 174 30.74 -4.27 15.68
CA PHE A 174 29.90 -3.90 16.82
C PHE A 174 30.65 -3.98 18.15
N HIS A 175 30.37 -3.05 19.05
CA HIS A 175 30.78 -3.09 20.45
C HIS A 175 29.59 -3.50 21.32
N ALA A 176 29.89 -4.20 22.42
CA ALA A 176 28.94 -4.47 23.49
C ALA A 176 28.81 -3.20 24.35
N ASP A 177 27.90 -2.31 23.93
CA ASP A 177 27.68 -1.03 24.60
C ASP A 177 26.83 -1.22 25.87
N HIS A 178 27.30 -0.71 27.01
CA HIS A 178 26.60 -0.76 28.29
C HIS A 178 25.48 0.29 28.32
N GLN A 179 24.24 -0.17 28.48
CA GLN A 179 23.08 0.70 28.64
C GLN A 179 22.32 0.37 29.94
N PRO A 180 22.16 1.34 30.87
CA PRO A 180 22.79 2.67 30.85
C PRO A 180 24.32 2.58 31.00
N PRO A 181 25.09 3.64 30.66
CA PRO A 181 26.55 3.64 30.84
C PRO A 181 26.96 3.38 32.29
N VAL A 182 28.09 2.70 32.51
CA VAL A 182 28.54 2.25 33.86
C VAL A 182 28.58 3.38 34.88
N MET A 183 29.08 4.56 34.51
CA MET A 183 29.10 5.73 35.42
C MET A 183 27.70 6.16 35.84
N VAL A 184 26.72 6.10 34.94
CA VAL A 184 25.32 6.43 35.22
C VAL A 184 24.71 5.36 36.12
N ALA A 185 24.93 4.08 35.81
CA ALA A 185 24.42 2.98 36.63
C ALA A 185 24.95 3.02 38.07
N LYS A 186 26.25 3.30 38.25
CA LYS A 186 26.86 3.47 39.59
C LYS A 186 26.23 4.63 40.35
N ALA A 187 26.14 5.80 39.73
CA ALA A 187 25.54 6.98 40.35
C ALA A 187 24.06 6.76 40.71
N GLU A 188 23.30 6.05 39.87
CA GLU A 188 21.91 5.71 40.17
C GLU A 188 21.80 4.67 41.29
N ASN A 189 22.66 3.66 41.34
CA ASN A 189 22.67 2.66 42.42
C ASN A 189 23.07 3.25 43.78
N GLU A 190 23.77 4.38 43.79
CA GLU A 190 24.10 5.10 45.01
C GLU A 190 22.94 5.92 45.58
N ARG A 191 21.88 6.16 44.79
CA ARG A 191 20.69 6.89 45.27
C ARG A 191 19.94 6.09 46.32
N LEU A 192 19.57 6.76 47.41
CA LEU A 192 18.85 6.16 48.54
C LEU A 192 17.58 5.41 48.10
N TRP A 193 16.84 5.97 47.15
CA TRP A 193 15.62 5.35 46.59
C TRP A 193 15.88 3.96 45.99
N ASN A 194 16.97 3.81 45.23
CA ASN A 194 17.32 2.53 44.62
C ASN A 194 17.85 1.54 45.65
N ARG A 195 18.55 2.03 46.68
CA ARG A 195 19.03 1.19 47.78
C ARG A 195 17.90 0.62 48.64
N LEU A 196 16.85 1.40 48.88
CA LEU A 196 15.80 1.03 49.83
C LEU A 196 14.54 0.44 49.18
N ILE A 197 14.22 0.81 47.95
CA ILE A 197 12.90 0.52 47.36
C ILE A 197 13.01 -0.11 45.97
N ALA A 198 13.69 0.53 45.03
CA ALA A 198 13.62 0.12 43.61
C ALA A 198 14.61 -1.00 43.23
N GLY A 199 15.64 -1.25 44.05
CA GLY A 199 16.71 -2.19 43.73
C GLY A 199 17.76 -1.62 42.75
N PRO A 200 18.78 -2.42 42.41
CA PRO A 200 19.86 -2.01 41.54
C PRO A 200 19.40 -1.86 40.08
N VAL A 201 19.96 -0.87 39.40
CA VAL A 201 19.77 -0.61 37.97
C VAL A 201 20.35 -1.77 37.15
N VAL A 202 19.48 -2.41 36.36
CA VAL A 202 19.86 -3.49 35.46
C VAL A 202 20.49 -2.93 34.20
N GLN A 203 21.76 -3.24 33.96
CA GLN A 203 22.45 -2.90 32.72
C GLN A 203 22.30 -4.00 31.67
N ARG A 204 22.36 -3.61 30.40
CA ARG A 204 22.32 -4.53 29.25
C ARG A 204 23.32 -4.11 28.18
N TYR A 205 23.85 -5.10 27.46
CA TYR A 205 24.69 -4.89 26.29
C TYR A 205 23.85 -4.75 25.03
N TYR A 206 24.07 -3.68 24.26
CA TYR A 206 23.48 -3.48 22.94
C TYR A 206 24.56 -3.46 21.86
N PRO A 207 24.27 -3.94 20.63
CA PRO A 207 25.20 -3.81 19.53
C PRO A 207 25.31 -2.36 19.08
N GLN A 208 26.49 -1.75 19.19
CA GLN A 208 26.74 -0.38 18.74
C GLN A 208 27.94 -0.31 17.80
N CYS A 209 27.83 0.41 16.67
CA CYS A 209 28.97 0.55 15.76
C CYS A 209 30.00 1.57 16.27
N ASP A 210 31.26 1.42 15.85
CA ASP A 210 32.39 2.27 16.23
C ASP A 210 32.07 3.77 16.07
N GLY A 211 31.45 4.15 14.95
CA GLY A 211 31.08 5.54 14.68
C GLY A 211 30.04 6.11 15.67
N CYS A 212 29.11 5.29 16.16
CA CYS A 212 28.16 5.74 17.19
C CYS A 212 28.79 5.73 18.58
N SER A 213 29.59 4.71 18.89
CA SER A 213 30.31 4.57 20.16
C SER A 213 31.22 5.77 20.43
N ASN A 214 32.00 6.20 19.43
CA ASN A 214 32.89 7.37 19.56
C ASN A 214 32.13 8.67 19.88
N ILE A 215 30.95 8.86 19.27
CA ILE A 215 30.11 10.04 19.54
C ILE A 215 29.51 9.96 20.94
N GLN A 216 28.98 8.78 21.32
CA GLN A 216 28.37 8.56 22.61
C GLN A 216 29.33 8.87 23.77
N GLY A 217 30.57 8.38 23.72
CA GLY A 217 31.54 8.62 24.78
C GLY A 217 31.75 10.12 25.08
N ALA A 218 31.78 10.96 24.03
CA ALA A 218 31.87 12.41 24.19
C ALA A 218 30.59 13.03 24.79
N GLN A 219 29.41 12.54 24.38
CA GLN A 219 28.12 13.05 24.87
C GLN A 219 27.84 12.65 26.32
N VAL A 220 28.18 11.42 26.71
CA VAL A 220 28.02 10.93 28.10
C VAL A 220 28.89 11.74 29.05
N LYS A 221 30.16 12.00 28.69
CA LYS A 221 31.08 12.82 29.51
C LYS A 221 30.56 14.25 29.73
N LYS A 222 29.97 14.86 28.71
CA LYS A 222 29.43 16.24 28.78
C LYS A 222 28.01 16.30 29.33
N ASN A 223 27.38 15.15 29.56
CA ASN A 223 25.93 15.01 29.75
C ASN A 223 25.10 15.80 28.71
N ALA A 224 25.59 15.87 27.48
CA ALA A 224 24.99 16.67 26.42
C ALA A 224 24.09 15.80 25.54
N GLN A 225 22.86 16.24 25.30
CA GLN A 225 21.97 15.56 24.38
C GLN A 225 22.39 15.84 22.94
N LYS A 226 22.68 14.77 22.19
CA LYS A 226 22.82 14.81 20.73
C LYS A 226 21.89 13.78 20.12
N LEU A 227 21.06 14.24 19.20
CA LEU A 227 20.05 13.42 18.52
C LEU A 227 20.53 13.01 17.12
N LYS A 228 20.19 11.80 16.72
CA LYS A 228 20.46 11.26 15.38
C LYS A 228 19.15 10.87 14.70
N LEU A 229 18.91 11.43 13.51
CA LEU A 229 17.82 11.02 12.62
C LEU A 229 18.17 9.77 11.80
N HIS A 230 17.12 9.08 11.35
CA HIS A 230 17.24 7.80 10.67
C HIS A 230 16.48 7.75 9.35
N LEU A 231 16.34 8.89 8.67
CA LEU A 231 15.58 9.02 7.42
C LEU A 231 16.02 8.01 6.35
N TRP A 232 17.31 7.72 6.28
CA TRP A 232 17.90 6.80 5.30
C TRP A 232 18.06 5.37 5.81
N ALA A 233 17.74 5.09 7.07
CA ALA A 233 17.81 3.75 7.64
C ALA A 233 16.54 2.98 7.32
N LEU A 234 16.34 2.67 6.03
CA LEU A 234 15.15 2.00 5.54
C LEU A 234 14.97 0.61 6.19
N ARG A 235 13.71 0.27 6.40
CA ARG A 235 13.20 -0.92 7.10
C ARG A 235 11.87 -1.32 6.48
N GLY A 236 11.47 -2.58 6.64
CA GLY A 236 10.22 -3.11 6.09
C GLY A 236 9.01 -2.22 6.36
N TYR A 237 8.86 -1.69 7.57
CA TYR A 237 7.73 -0.83 7.94
C TYR A 237 7.63 0.50 7.16
N HIS A 238 8.69 0.96 6.47
CA HIS A 238 8.60 2.13 5.60
C HIS A 238 7.80 1.83 4.33
N ALA A 239 7.65 0.56 3.95
CA ALA A 239 6.83 0.12 2.82
C ALA A 239 5.33 -0.02 3.18
N THR A 240 4.89 0.43 4.36
CA THR A 240 3.49 0.30 4.79
C THR A 240 2.52 0.89 3.77
N GLY A 241 2.76 2.12 3.28
CA GLY A 241 1.91 2.75 2.27
C GLY A 241 1.86 2.00 0.94
N PHE A 242 2.97 1.36 0.54
CA PHE A 242 3.02 0.52 -0.65
C PHE A 242 2.08 -0.68 -0.51
N TRP A 243 2.16 -1.38 0.63
CA TRP A 243 1.32 -2.55 0.91
C TRP A 243 -0.14 -2.17 1.14
N MET A 244 -0.42 -0.99 1.72
CA MET A 244 -1.78 -0.47 1.86
C MET A 244 -2.45 -0.28 0.50
N VAL A 245 -1.73 0.25 -0.49
CA VAL A 245 -2.28 0.39 -1.85
C VAL A 245 -2.45 -0.98 -2.49
N LEU A 246 -1.43 -1.84 -2.42
CA LEU A 246 -1.44 -3.16 -3.05
C LEU A 246 -2.60 -4.04 -2.57
N PHE A 247 -2.88 -4.03 -1.25
CA PHE A 247 -3.94 -4.83 -0.63
C PHE A 247 -5.26 -4.08 -0.44
N GLY A 248 -5.27 -2.75 -0.59
CA GLY A 248 -6.45 -1.91 -0.41
C GLY A 248 -7.30 -1.76 -1.67
N ALA A 249 -8.31 -0.90 -1.57
CA ALA A 249 -9.31 -0.63 -2.61
C ALA A 249 -8.73 -0.07 -3.94
N GLY A 250 -7.47 0.36 -3.98
CA GLY A 250 -6.79 0.84 -5.18
C GLY A 250 -5.86 -0.17 -5.87
N GLY A 251 -5.61 -1.34 -5.25
CA GLY A 251 -4.67 -2.35 -5.75
C GLY A 251 -5.34 -3.66 -6.17
N LEU A 252 -4.68 -4.79 -5.91
CA LEU A 252 -5.21 -6.13 -6.18
C LEU A 252 -6.57 -6.35 -5.49
N GLY A 253 -6.78 -5.78 -4.30
CA GLY A 253 -8.08 -5.84 -3.60
C GLY A 253 -9.19 -5.07 -4.34
N GLY A 254 -8.85 -3.94 -4.95
CA GLY A 254 -9.75 -3.18 -5.82
C GLY A 254 -10.01 -3.88 -7.16
N TYR A 255 -8.99 -4.48 -7.78
CA TYR A 255 -9.16 -5.29 -8.99
C TYR A 255 -9.96 -6.56 -8.74
N ILE A 256 -9.83 -7.20 -7.57
CA ILE A 256 -10.63 -8.37 -7.20
C ILE A 256 -12.07 -7.95 -6.86
N ALA A 257 -12.27 -6.82 -6.18
CA ALA A 257 -13.60 -6.30 -5.87
C ALA A 257 -14.33 -5.66 -7.09
N GLN A 258 -13.56 -5.18 -8.09
CA GLN A 258 -14.07 -4.68 -9.38
C GLN A 258 -13.98 -5.73 -10.49
N SER A 259 -13.37 -6.89 -10.24
CA SER A 259 -13.56 -8.07 -11.06
C SER A 259 -15.02 -8.43 -10.89
N PRO A 260 -15.83 -8.41 -11.96
CA PRO A 260 -17.23 -8.75 -11.89
C PRO A 260 -17.34 -10.27 -11.73
N GLU A 261 -17.03 -10.77 -10.54
CA GLU A 261 -17.54 -12.02 -10.00
C GLU A 261 -18.48 -11.68 -8.83
N ALA A 262 -19.44 -10.81 -9.13
CA ALA A 262 -20.81 -11.05 -8.71
C ALA A 262 -21.57 -11.33 -10.00
N ASP A 263 -22.00 -12.58 -10.14
CA ASP A 263 -22.67 -13.21 -11.27
C ASP A 263 -23.44 -12.26 -12.20
N SER A 264 -22.88 -12.06 -13.40
CA SER A 264 -23.68 -12.28 -14.61
C SER A 264 -22.91 -13.31 -15.41
N SER A 265 -23.34 -14.56 -15.32
CA SER A 265 -22.66 -15.66 -16.00
C SER A 265 -22.48 -15.30 -17.48
N ILE A 266 -21.48 -15.85 -18.15
CA ILE A 266 -21.35 -15.71 -19.62
C ILE A 266 -22.67 -16.12 -20.30
N VAL A 267 -23.45 -17.04 -19.70
CA VAL A 267 -24.79 -17.40 -20.14
C VAL A 267 -25.80 -16.26 -19.96
N GLU A 268 -25.66 -15.41 -18.96
CA GLU A 268 -26.52 -14.25 -18.68
C GLU A 268 -26.11 -12.99 -19.46
N GLN A 269 -24.83 -12.82 -19.81
CA GLN A 269 -24.41 -11.80 -20.78
C GLN A 269 -24.73 -12.22 -22.21
N VAL A 270 -24.57 -13.50 -22.54
CA VAL A 270 -25.02 -14.06 -23.82
C VAL A 270 -26.55 -14.12 -23.85
N ALA A 271 -27.24 -14.40 -22.74
CA ALA A 271 -28.69 -14.30 -22.68
C ALA A 271 -29.15 -12.86 -22.68
N ALA A 272 -28.50 -11.90 -22.03
CA ALA A 272 -28.86 -10.49 -22.14
C ALA A 272 -28.62 -9.98 -23.56
N HIS A 273 -27.51 -10.34 -24.21
CA HIS A 273 -27.24 -9.96 -25.58
C HIS A 273 -28.15 -10.68 -26.57
N ALA A 274 -28.46 -11.96 -26.36
CA ALA A 274 -29.44 -12.71 -27.14
C ALA A 274 -30.86 -12.19 -26.89
N THR A 275 -31.22 -11.81 -25.66
CA THR A 275 -32.51 -11.21 -25.30
C THR A 275 -32.62 -9.80 -25.85
N ASP A 276 -31.53 -9.05 -25.98
CA ASP A 276 -31.51 -7.74 -26.65
C ASP A 276 -31.56 -7.87 -28.18
N VAL A 277 -31.12 -9.01 -28.72
CA VAL A 277 -31.27 -9.41 -30.14
C VAL A 277 -32.67 -9.98 -30.42
N TRP A 278 -33.33 -10.58 -29.43
CA TRP A 278 -34.62 -11.28 -29.58
C TRP A 278 -35.83 -10.51 -29.04
N GLN A 279 -35.65 -9.53 -28.16
CA GLN A 279 -36.72 -8.63 -27.76
C GLN A 279 -36.99 -7.64 -28.90
N PRO A 280 -38.23 -7.50 -29.37
CA PRO A 280 -38.56 -6.47 -30.33
C PRO A 280 -38.26 -5.10 -29.70
N PRO A 281 -37.48 -4.24 -30.38
CA PRO A 281 -37.03 -2.98 -29.80
C PRO A 281 -38.23 -2.12 -29.38
N THR A 282 -38.19 -1.57 -28.17
CA THR A 282 -39.27 -0.70 -27.68
C THR A 282 -39.38 0.56 -28.53
N LEU A 283 -40.58 1.13 -28.61
CA LEU A 283 -40.83 2.34 -29.40
C LEU A 283 -39.98 3.54 -28.93
N ALA A 284 -39.59 3.58 -27.65
CA ALA A 284 -38.67 4.58 -27.09
C ALA A 284 -37.26 4.43 -27.67
N ARG A 285 -36.71 3.22 -27.68
CA ARG A 285 -35.37 2.93 -28.23
C ARG A 285 -35.27 3.22 -29.73
N LEU A 286 -36.34 2.93 -30.47
CA LEU A 286 -36.42 3.29 -31.90
C LEU A 286 -36.46 4.81 -32.12
N ARG A 287 -37.02 5.60 -31.20
CA ARG A 287 -37.00 7.07 -31.27
C ARG A 287 -35.62 7.63 -30.96
N GLU A 288 -34.93 7.09 -29.96
CA GLU A 288 -33.56 7.49 -29.63
C GLU A 288 -32.60 7.21 -30.77
N ARG A 289 -32.67 6.00 -31.35
CA ARG A 289 -31.85 5.63 -32.51
C ARG A 289 -32.15 6.50 -33.73
N GLU A 290 -33.41 6.82 -33.99
CA GLU A 290 -33.80 7.74 -35.07
C GLU A 290 -33.20 9.15 -34.85
N ALA A 291 -33.20 9.66 -33.62
CA ALA A 291 -32.64 10.96 -33.29
C ALA A 291 -31.11 10.99 -33.48
N ALA A 292 -30.41 9.95 -33.00
CA ALA A 292 -28.97 9.80 -33.17
C ALA A 292 -28.57 9.73 -34.65
N LEU A 293 -29.28 8.93 -35.46
CA LEU A 293 -29.01 8.79 -36.89
C LEU A 293 -29.25 10.08 -37.67
N LYS A 294 -30.27 10.86 -37.31
CA LYS A 294 -30.51 12.19 -37.91
C LYS A 294 -29.36 13.16 -37.64
N LEU A 295 -28.78 13.10 -36.44
CA LEU A 295 -27.64 13.93 -36.07
C LEU A 295 -26.37 13.46 -36.78
N GLU A 296 -26.12 12.15 -36.84
CA GLU A 296 -24.99 11.55 -37.57
C GLU A 296 -25.05 11.88 -39.06
N ARG A 297 -26.25 11.88 -39.66
CA ARG A 297 -26.47 12.20 -41.07
C ARG A 297 -25.97 13.60 -41.45
N LEU A 298 -26.00 14.56 -40.54
CA LEU A 298 -25.55 15.94 -40.81
C LEU A 298 -24.03 15.99 -41.06
N ALA A 299 -23.27 15.16 -40.36
CA ALA A 299 -21.81 15.11 -40.44
C ALA A 299 -21.26 14.03 -41.39
N ALA A 300 -22.13 13.14 -41.89
CA ALA A 300 -21.74 11.98 -42.70
C ALA A 300 -21.41 12.31 -44.16
N ASP A 301 -20.55 11.48 -44.77
CA ASP A 301 -20.27 11.50 -46.20
C ASP A 301 -21.45 10.96 -47.04
N THR A 302 -21.36 11.03 -48.36
CA THR A 302 -22.44 10.63 -49.30
C THR A 302 -22.80 9.14 -49.22
N LEU A 303 -21.84 8.28 -48.90
CA LEU A 303 -22.04 6.83 -48.86
C LEU A 303 -22.70 6.43 -47.54
N ARG A 304 -22.24 7.00 -46.44
CA ARG A 304 -22.82 6.84 -45.11
C ARG A 304 -24.21 7.48 -45.01
N LYS A 305 -24.46 8.62 -45.67
CA LYS A 305 -25.80 9.22 -45.76
C LYS A 305 -26.83 8.28 -46.37
N LYS A 306 -26.48 7.59 -47.46
CA LYS A 306 -27.36 6.58 -48.08
C LYS A 306 -27.65 5.41 -47.13
N ALA A 307 -26.63 4.92 -46.42
CA ALA A 307 -26.79 3.85 -45.43
C ALA A 307 -27.71 4.28 -44.27
N ILE A 308 -27.54 5.51 -43.76
CA ILE A 308 -28.39 6.07 -42.71
C ILE A 308 -29.84 6.23 -43.19
N ASP A 309 -30.06 6.66 -44.44
CA ASP A 309 -31.42 6.82 -44.99
C ASP A 309 -32.17 5.47 -45.10
N ILE A 310 -31.47 4.38 -45.44
CA ILE A 310 -32.01 3.02 -45.43
C ILE A 310 -32.36 2.59 -44.01
N GLU A 311 -31.48 2.84 -43.04
CA GLU A 311 -31.70 2.48 -41.63
C GLU A 311 -32.89 3.26 -41.03
N LEU A 312 -33.03 4.54 -41.37
CA LEU A 312 -34.18 5.37 -40.98
C LEU A 312 -35.50 4.87 -41.57
N ALA A 313 -35.51 4.39 -42.81
CA ALA A 313 -36.70 3.81 -43.43
C ALA A 313 -37.15 2.54 -42.68
N HIS A 314 -36.22 1.65 -42.36
CA HIS A 314 -36.50 0.42 -41.61
C HIS A 314 -37.00 0.72 -40.18
N ILE A 315 -36.42 1.73 -39.51
CA ILE A 315 -36.90 2.18 -38.19
C ILE A 315 -38.34 2.71 -38.26
N ARG A 316 -38.71 3.44 -39.32
CA ARG A 316 -40.08 3.96 -39.50
C ARG A 316 -41.09 2.84 -39.67
N GLU A 317 -40.78 1.86 -40.50
CA GLU A 317 -41.62 0.68 -40.72
C GLU A 317 -41.82 -0.08 -39.41
N ARG A 318 -40.75 -0.32 -38.65
CA ARG A 318 -40.79 -1.02 -37.37
C ARG A 318 -41.58 -0.27 -36.28
N LYS A 319 -41.52 1.07 -36.27
CA LYS A 319 -42.36 1.89 -35.39
C LYS A 319 -43.84 1.82 -35.79
N ALA A 320 -44.15 1.70 -37.08
CA ALA A 320 -45.53 1.58 -37.55
C ALA A 320 -46.14 0.24 -37.14
N THR A 321 -45.40 -0.86 -37.30
CA THR A 321 -45.85 -2.20 -36.89
C THR A 321 -46.09 -2.30 -35.38
N LEU A 322 -45.19 -1.74 -34.57
CA LEU A 322 -45.34 -1.73 -33.10
C LEU A 322 -46.53 -0.87 -32.64
N LYS A 323 -46.78 0.28 -33.28
CA LYS A 323 -47.96 1.10 -32.99
C LYS A 323 -49.27 0.40 -33.36
N LEU A 324 -49.29 -0.30 -34.49
CA LEU A 324 -50.45 -1.09 -34.91
C LEU A 324 -50.71 -2.22 -33.91
N ALA A 325 -49.69 -2.96 -33.51
CA ALA A 325 -49.80 -4.02 -32.52
C ALA A 325 -50.32 -3.50 -31.16
N ALA A 326 -49.81 -2.37 -30.68
CA ALA A 326 -50.28 -1.73 -29.45
C ALA A 326 -51.75 -1.28 -29.55
N LYS A 327 -52.15 -0.76 -30.71
CA LYS A 327 -53.55 -0.35 -30.96
C LYS A 327 -54.50 -1.56 -30.95
N VAL A 328 -54.12 -2.67 -31.59
CA VAL A 328 -54.90 -3.91 -31.60
C VAL A 328 -55.04 -4.51 -30.19
N ALA A 329 -53.96 -4.49 -29.40
CA ALA A 329 -54.00 -4.96 -28.02
C ALA A 329 -54.93 -4.11 -27.13
N ALA A 330 -54.96 -2.79 -27.33
CA ALA A 330 -55.83 -1.89 -26.58
C ALA A 330 -57.32 -1.99 -26.95
N THR A 331 -57.67 -2.53 -28.13
CA THR A 331 -59.06 -2.79 -28.53
C THR A 331 -59.60 -4.15 -28.11
N ASN A 332 -58.72 -5.07 -27.67
CA ASN A 332 -59.08 -6.42 -27.24
C ASN A 332 -59.05 -6.60 -25.70
N ALA A 333 -58.82 -5.52 -24.96
CA ALA A 333 -58.84 -5.44 -23.50
C ALA A 333 -60.06 -4.62 -23.05
#